data_AF-A0A7Y8LGL3-F1
#
_entry.id   AF-A0A7Y8LGL3-F1
#
_cell.length_a   1.000
_cell.length_b   1.000
_cell.length_c   1.000
_cell.angle_alpha   90.00
_cell.angle_beta   90.00
_cell.angle_gamma   90.00
#
_symmetry.space_group_name_H-M   'P 1'
#
loop_
_entity.id
_entity.type
_entity.pdbx_description
1 polymer ?
#
loop_
_entity_poly.entity_id
_entity_poly.type
_entity_poly.pdbx_seq_one_letter_code
_entity_poly.pdbx_strand_id
1 'polypeptide(L)'
;MDLPVLKYLDILIGLAVVMLMGSVLVTAVTQFVLSVSYARARYLRDGLSSLVQQIDRERLPEKTALYIASRLLRNPLIGRAPSPLGMVFTWIRNRGRLLLGKAELPGVNPADVIQREELVLFLLQWAAGEGLLLSQDEDRYSQQAARRIHKTLEAFAGASRAAAEASIHAFIGHWKDGRWRAWRILPAIWQLIGSSGLGIGSRLASTWRIYRAILDRRLESEAAKIRQSLNAALAQLGVQPDEALKKIRERAVGNERAYPGAAALSWYADAIASTVSAQLLGRVNTWFDNVIARVADNFSLEAKIWSAAAALIIVLSVQLDSLALLRRLETDDKLRALLVEEAQQQSKAYEEAEKKLKEAQ
;
A
#
# COMPACT_ATOMS: atom_id res chain seq x y z
N MET A 1 -7.38 31.16 56.08
CA MET A 1 -7.98 32.12 55.12
C MET A 1 -8.20 31.35 53.85
N ASP A 2 -9.42 30.86 53.66
CA ASP A 2 -9.75 29.95 52.58
C ASP A 2 -10.00 30.77 51.31
N LEU A 3 -8.91 31.09 50.61
CA LEU A 3 -8.94 31.90 49.40
C LEU A 3 -9.73 31.14 48.33
N PRO A 4 -10.90 31.63 47.88
CA PRO A 4 -11.74 30.91 46.92
C PRO A 4 -11.03 30.68 45.56
N VAL A 5 -9.97 31.45 45.30
CA VAL A 5 -8.99 31.25 44.22
C VAL A 5 -8.51 29.80 44.10
N LEU A 6 -8.27 29.10 45.23
CA LEU A 6 -7.81 27.71 45.22
C LEU A 6 -8.86 26.76 44.62
N LYS A 7 -10.14 26.92 44.98
CA LYS A 7 -11.26 26.15 44.41
C LYS A 7 -11.37 26.35 42.90
N TYR A 8 -11.16 27.59 42.41
CA TYR A 8 -11.15 27.88 40.98
C TYR A 8 -9.92 27.31 40.26
N LEU A 9 -8.77 27.24 40.92
CA LEU A 9 -7.55 26.65 40.37
C LEU A 9 -7.71 25.14 40.14
N ASP A 10 -8.27 24.40 41.11
CA ASP A 10 -8.54 22.96 40.98
C ASP A 10 -9.50 22.66 39.82
N ILE A 11 -10.55 23.47 39.66
CA ILE A 11 -11.53 23.34 38.56
C ILE A 11 -10.85 23.63 37.21
N LEU A 12 -9.96 24.62 37.14
CA LEU A 12 -9.23 24.97 35.92
C LEU A 12 -8.21 23.88 35.53
N ILE A 13 -7.51 23.29 36.51
CA ILE A 13 -6.62 22.14 36.30
C ILE A 13 -7.42 20.93 35.79
N GLY A 14 -8.55 20.60 36.43
CA GLY A 14 -9.42 19.52 36.00
C GLY A 14 -9.95 19.70 34.56
N LEU A 15 -10.36 20.93 34.21
CA LEU A 15 -10.76 21.27 32.84
C LEU A 15 -9.59 21.09 31.85
N ALA A 16 -8.40 21.59 32.19
CA ALA A 16 -7.22 21.48 31.34
C ALA A 16 -6.82 20.02 31.06
N VAL A 17 -6.83 19.15 32.08
CA VAL A 17 -6.55 17.71 31.93
C VAL A 17 -7.58 17.05 31.00
N VAL A 18 -8.88 17.31 31.19
CA VAL A 18 -9.94 16.76 30.32
C VAL A 18 -9.78 17.22 28.87
N MET A 19 -9.45 18.50 28.64
CA MET A 19 -9.21 19.03 27.29
C MET A 19 -7.96 18.43 26.63
N LEU A 20 -6.88 18.21 27.39
CA LEU A 20 -5.67 17.55 26.91
C LEU A 20 -5.94 16.08 26.52
N MET A 21 -6.64 15.33 27.38
CA MET A 21 -7.04 13.94 27.07
C MET A 21 -7.93 13.87 25.83
N GLY A 22 -8.88 14.79 25.69
CA GLY A 22 -9.73 14.91 24.49
C GLY A 22 -8.91 15.17 23.21
N SER A 23 -7.93 16.08 23.28
CA SER A 23 -7.03 16.39 22.16
C SER A 23 -6.19 15.18 21.72
N VAL A 24 -5.62 14.43 22.68
CA VAL A 24 -4.88 13.19 22.39
C VAL A 24 -5.79 12.14 21.76
N LEU A 25 -7.03 11.98 22.24
CA LEU A 25 -8.01 11.03 21.69
C LEU A 25 -8.40 11.38 20.25
N VAL A 26 -8.73 12.65 19.96
CA VAL A 26 -9.03 13.13 18.60
C VAL A 26 -7.83 12.90 17.67
N THR A 27 -6.61 13.16 18.16
CA THR A 27 -5.37 12.94 17.40
C THR A 27 -5.16 11.46 17.07
N ALA A 28 -5.30 10.57 18.06
CA ALA A 28 -5.14 9.13 17.88
C ALA A 28 -6.18 8.55 16.90
N VAL A 29 -7.45 8.96 17.00
CA VAL A 29 -8.51 8.55 16.07
C VAL A 29 -8.23 9.07 14.65
N THR A 30 -7.77 10.32 14.50
CA THR A 30 -7.39 10.88 13.19
C THR A 30 -6.25 10.08 12.57
N GLN A 31 -5.17 9.84 13.33
CA GLN A 31 -4.00 9.09 12.84
C GLN A 31 -4.36 7.65 12.45
N PHE A 32 -5.23 6.99 13.23
CA PHE A 32 -5.74 5.65 12.92
C PHE A 32 -6.49 5.62 11.59
N VAL A 33 -7.43 6.56 11.36
CA VAL A 33 -8.20 6.63 10.11
C VAL A 33 -7.32 6.95 8.90
N LEU A 34 -6.37 7.89 9.02
CA LEU A 34 -5.42 8.23 7.94
C LEU A 34 -4.48 7.06 7.59
N SER A 35 -4.04 6.31 8.61
CA SER A 35 -3.21 5.10 8.46
C SER A 35 -3.98 3.97 7.74
N VAL A 36 -5.19 3.64 8.22
CA VAL A 36 -6.03 2.56 7.67
C VAL A 36 -6.55 2.87 6.26
N SER A 37 -6.84 4.14 5.96
CA SER A 37 -7.25 4.58 4.62
C SER A 37 -6.08 4.63 3.61
N TYR A 38 -4.84 4.60 4.09
CA TYR A 38 -3.61 4.82 3.31
C TYR A 38 -3.67 6.16 2.54
N ALA A 39 -4.17 7.22 3.20
CA ALA A 39 -4.48 8.52 2.60
C ALA A 39 -3.34 9.07 1.73
N ARG A 40 -2.13 9.13 2.29
CA ARG A 40 -0.93 9.67 1.64
C ARG A 40 -0.53 8.86 0.39
N ALA A 41 -0.48 7.53 0.47
CA ALA A 41 -0.26 6.66 -0.69
C ALA A 41 -1.30 6.81 -1.82
N ARG A 42 -2.57 7.14 -1.52
CA ARG A 42 -3.59 7.41 -2.56
C ARG A 42 -3.24 8.67 -3.33
N TYR A 43 -3.05 9.80 -2.64
CA TYR A 43 -2.68 11.06 -3.28
C TYR A 43 -1.34 10.95 -4.02
N LEU A 44 -0.35 10.26 -3.43
CA LEU A 44 0.95 10.04 -4.06
C LEU A 44 0.83 9.23 -5.37
N ARG A 45 -0.02 8.19 -5.41
CA ARG A 45 -0.30 7.43 -6.65
C ARG A 45 -0.88 8.34 -7.73
N ASP A 46 -1.82 9.21 -7.38
CA ASP A 46 -2.54 10.04 -8.35
C ASP A 46 -1.68 11.22 -8.84
N GLY A 47 -0.81 11.74 -7.95
CA GLY A 47 0.26 12.66 -8.30
C GLY A 47 1.31 12.05 -9.22
N LEU A 48 1.83 10.86 -8.89
CA LEU A 48 2.76 10.13 -9.77
C LEU A 48 2.13 9.74 -11.11
N SER A 49 0.83 9.43 -11.15
CA SER A 49 0.10 9.20 -12.40
C SER A 49 0.11 10.46 -13.28
N SER A 50 -0.02 11.64 -12.67
CA SER A 50 0.10 12.91 -13.40
C SER A 50 1.52 13.11 -13.95
N LEU A 51 2.55 12.82 -13.14
CA LEU A 51 3.96 12.94 -13.52
C LEU A 51 4.32 12.00 -14.68
N VAL A 52 3.93 10.73 -14.62
CA VAL A 52 4.18 9.76 -15.69
C VAL A 52 3.48 10.17 -16.99
N GLN A 53 2.27 10.74 -16.92
CA GLN A 53 1.57 11.29 -18.09
C GLN A 53 2.25 12.55 -18.68
N GLN A 54 3.08 13.26 -17.91
CA GLN A 54 3.86 14.42 -18.37
C GLN A 54 5.20 14.06 -19.04
N ILE A 55 5.63 12.79 -18.96
CA ILE A 55 6.78 12.28 -19.72
C ILE A 55 6.43 12.30 -21.21
N ASP A 56 5.31 11.65 -21.56
CA ASP A 56 4.74 11.58 -22.90
C ASP A 56 3.22 11.38 -22.81
N ARG A 57 2.44 12.42 -23.14
CA ARG A 57 0.98 12.41 -23.02
C ARG A 57 0.28 11.58 -24.09
N GLU A 58 0.95 11.32 -25.21
CA GLU A 58 0.41 10.59 -26.36
C GLU A 58 0.56 9.08 -26.16
N ARG A 59 1.74 8.63 -25.72
CA ARG A 59 2.01 7.19 -25.48
C ARG A 59 1.62 6.71 -24.09
N LEU A 60 1.50 7.59 -23.10
CA LEU A 60 1.15 7.24 -21.71
C LEU A 60 -0.21 7.86 -21.31
N PRO A 61 -1.34 7.37 -21.84
CA PRO A 61 -2.66 7.83 -21.45
C PRO A 61 -2.94 7.54 -19.97
N GLU A 62 -3.85 8.28 -19.35
CA GLU A 62 -4.11 8.29 -17.90
C GLU A 62 -4.19 6.89 -17.25
N LYS A 63 -4.93 5.95 -17.85
CA LYS A 63 -5.06 4.57 -17.33
C LYS A 63 -3.73 3.82 -17.30
N THR A 64 -2.85 4.10 -18.25
CA THR A 64 -1.50 3.55 -18.35
C THR A 64 -0.57 4.22 -17.34
N ALA A 65 -0.59 5.54 -17.24
CA ALA A 65 0.19 6.28 -16.25
C ALA A 65 -0.19 5.88 -14.80
N LEU A 66 -1.49 5.67 -14.54
CA LEU A 66 -2.02 5.19 -13.26
C LEU A 66 -1.61 3.74 -12.96
N TYR A 67 -1.51 2.89 -13.99
CA TYR A 67 -0.94 1.54 -13.86
C TYR A 67 0.51 1.62 -13.39
N ILE A 68 1.33 2.42 -14.07
CA ILE A 68 2.76 2.61 -13.77
C ILE A 68 2.94 3.17 -12.35
N ALA A 69 2.25 4.25 -11.99
CA ALA A 69 2.27 4.81 -10.64
C ALA A 69 1.84 3.80 -9.55
N SER A 70 0.83 2.96 -9.86
CA SER A 70 0.40 1.88 -8.97
C SER A 70 1.40 0.72 -8.83
N ARG A 71 2.34 0.58 -9.77
CA ARG A 71 3.46 -0.37 -9.69
C ARG A 71 4.64 0.20 -8.93
N LEU A 72 5.08 1.42 -9.28
CA LEU A 72 6.19 2.11 -8.63
C LEU A 72 6.02 2.14 -7.11
N LEU A 73 4.86 2.58 -6.60
CA LEU A 73 4.56 2.62 -5.16
C LEU A 73 4.39 1.25 -4.49
N ARG A 74 4.44 0.15 -5.24
CA ARG A 74 4.40 -1.23 -4.70
C ARG A 74 5.73 -1.96 -4.84
N ASN A 75 6.77 -1.32 -5.40
CA ASN A 75 8.14 -1.86 -5.37
C ASN A 75 8.49 -2.27 -3.93
N PRO A 76 8.95 -3.51 -3.67
CA PRO A 76 9.13 -4.01 -2.30
C PRO A 76 10.23 -3.29 -1.50
N LEU A 77 11.05 -2.44 -2.14
CA LEU A 77 12.05 -1.60 -1.47
C LEU A 77 11.42 -0.40 -0.72
N ILE A 78 10.28 0.13 -1.21
CA ILE A 78 9.53 1.23 -0.57
C ILE A 78 8.14 0.81 -0.07
N GLY A 79 7.62 -0.30 -0.57
CA GLY A 79 6.35 -0.88 -0.18
C GLY A 79 6.37 -1.33 1.28
N ARG A 80 5.36 -0.96 2.05
CA ARG A 80 5.32 -1.28 3.49
C ARG A 80 5.01 -2.75 3.73
N ALA A 81 5.70 -3.31 4.72
CA ALA A 81 5.28 -4.55 5.35
C ALA A 81 3.81 -4.45 5.84
N PRO A 82 3.02 -5.52 5.72
CA PRO A 82 1.63 -5.52 6.18
C PRO A 82 1.57 -5.56 7.72
N SER A 83 1.15 -4.46 8.35
CA SER A 83 0.94 -4.44 9.81
C SER A 83 -0.22 -5.38 10.20
N PRO A 84 -0.27 -5.91 11.44
CA PRO A 84 -1.32 -6.84 11.86
C PRO A 84 -2.74 -6.28 11.66
N LEU A 85 -2.97 -5.03 12.07
CA LEU A 85 -4.24 -4.31 11.81
C LEU A 85 -4.42 -4.04 10.30
N GLY A 86 -3.37 -3.70 9.58
CA GLY A 86 -3.38 -3.51 8.13
C GLY A 86 -3.78 -4.76 7.34
N MET A 87 -3.47 -5.96 7.85
CA MET A 87 -3.96 -7.24 7.31
C MET A 87 -5.45 -7.41 7.56
N VAL A 88 -5.95 -7.16 8.78
CA VAL A 88 -7.39 -7.24 9.09
C VAL A 88 -8.19 -6.26 8.24
N PHE A 89 -7.78 -4.99 8.15
CA PHE A 89 -8.45 -4.00 7.30
C PHE A 89 -8.32 -4.32 5.81
N THR A 90 -7.19 -4.90 5.37
CA THR A 90 -7.06 -5.36 3.97
C THR A 90 -7.94 -6.57 3.70
N TRP A 91 -8.17 -7.48 4.65
CA TRP A 91 -9.14 -8.57 4.55
C TRP A 91 -10.58 -8.04 4.49
N ILE A 92 -10.99 -7.12 5.37
CA ILE A 92 -12.32 -6.47 5.32
C ILE A 92 -12.52 -5.78 3.96
N ARG A 93 -11.53 -4.97 3.54
CA ARG A 93 -11.53 -4.24 2.26
C ARG A 93 -11.53 -5.18 1.05
N ASN A 94 -10.78 -6.29 1.09
CA ASN A 94 -10.80 -7.30 0.03
C ASN A 94 -12.14 -8.04 -0.01
N ARG A 95 -12.73 -8.41 1.13
CA ARG A 95 -14.05 -9.03 1.21
C ARG A 95 -15.14 -8.13 0.64
N GLY A 96 -15.14 -6.84 0.99
CA GLY A 96 -16.03 -5.83 0.38
C GLY A 96 -15.78 -5.65 -1.13
N ARG A 97 -14.51 -5.71 -1.58
CA ARG A 97 -14.18 -5.66 -3.02
C ARG A 97 -14.64 -6.92 -3.77
N LEU A 98 -14.53 -8.10 -3.18
CA LEU A 98 -15.00 -9.36 -3.73
C LEU A 98 -16.52 -9.37 -3.90
N LEU A 99 -17.27 -8.90 -2.89
CA LEU A 99 -18.73 -8.68 -2.99
C LEU A 99 -19.08 -7.68 -4.12
N LEU A 100 -18.26 -6.66 -4.32
CA LEU A 100 -18.37 -5.71 -5.45
C LEU A 100 -17.73 -6.22 -6.77
N GLY A 101 -17.39 -7.51 -6.87
CA GLY A 101 -16.81 -8.14 -8.06
C GLY A 101 -15.40 -7.66 -8.47
N LYS A 102 -14.75 -6.84 -7.65
CA LYS A 102 -13.45 -6.20 -7.90
C LYS A 102 -12.31 -7.10 -7.41
N ALA A 103 -11.20 -7.10 -8.14
CA ALA A 103 -10.00 -7.86 -7.75
C ALA A 103 -9.45 -7.40 -6.38
N GLU A 104 -8.92 -8.35 -5.61
CA GLU A 104 -8.22 -8.08 -4.36
C GLU A 104 -6.95 -7.25 -4.60
N LEU A 105 -6.49 -6.59 -3.54
CA LEU A 105 -5.25 -5.81 -3.56
C LEU A 105 -4.04 -6.72 -3.25
N PRO A 106 -2.89 -6.53 -3.92
CA PRO A 106 -1.64 -7.23 -3.59
C PRO A 106 -1.25 -7.02 -2.12
N GLY A 107 -0.64 -8.05 -1.51
CA GLY A 107 -0.27 -8.05 -0.09
C GLY A 107 0.83 -7.07 0.33
N VAL A 108 1.61 -6.54 -0.63
CA VAL A 108 2.53 -5.42 -0.39
C VAL A 108 1.73 -4.12 -0.30
N ASN A 109 1.75 -3.45 0.84
CA ASN A 109 1.07 -2.16 1.00
C ASN A 109 1.79 -1.07 0.21
N PRO A 110 1.07 -0.11 -0.40
CA PRO A 110 1.72 0.96 -1.15
C PRO A 110 2.53 1.87 -0.23
N ALA A 111 3.61 2.43 -0.76
CA ALA A 111 4.46 3.40 -0.08
C ALA A 111 3.73 4.75 0.13
N ASP A 112 3.95 5.38 1.29
CA ASP A 112 3.52 6.78 1.56
C ASP A 112 4.62 7.80 1.20
N VAL A 113 5.83 7.33 0.95
CA VAL A 113 7.01 8.11 0.58
C VAL A 113 7.68 7.40 -0.59
N ILE A 114 8.18 8.19 -1.52
CA ILE A 114 9.10 7.80 -2.59
C ILE A 114 10.07 8.98 -2.75
N GLN A 115 11.30 8.72 -3.15
CA GLN A 115 12.27 9.74 -3.48
C GLN A 115 12.35 9.94 -5.00
N ARG A 116 12.92 11.07 -5.43
CA ARG A 116 13.07 11.43 -6.84
C ARG A 116 13.97 10.44 -7.58
N GLU A 117 15.01 10.00 -6.90
CA GLU A 117 16.04 9.08 -7.36
C GLU A 117 15.45 7.66 -7.47
N GLU A 118 14.67 7.23 -6.48
CA GLU A 118 13.90 5.98 -6.51
C GLU A 118 12.88 5.97 -7.65
N LEU A 119 12.15 7.07 -7.87
CA LEU A 119 11.21 7.20 -8.98
C LEU A 119 11.89 7.01 -10.34
N VAL A 120 13.03 7.69 -10.58
CA VAL A 120 13.80 7.54 -11.82
C VAL A 120 14.34 6.11 -11.94
N LEU A 121 14.96 5.57 -10.89
CA LEU A 121 15.54 4.23 -10.88
C LEU A 121 14.48 3.15 -11.14
N PHE A 122 13.31 3.23 -10.51
CA PHE A 122 12.24 2.25 -10.67
C PHE A 122 11.50 2.38 -12.01
N LEU A 123 11.39 3.60 -12.55
CA LEU A 123 10.93 3.82 -13.94
C LEU A 123 11.89 3.14 -14.93
N LEU A 124 13.20 3.37 -14.80
CA LEU A 124 14.20 2.78 -15.68
C LEU A 124 14.25 1.24 -15.55
N GLN A 125 14.24 0.69 -14.33
CA GLN A 125 14.19 -0.76 -14.08
C GLN A 125 13.00 -1.40 -14.79
N TRP A 126 11.80 -0.86 -14.58
CA TRP A 126 10.59 -1.43 -15.18
C TRP A 126 10.51 -1.22 -16.70
N ALA A 127 11.09 -0.13 -17.22
CA ALA A 127 11.24 0.14 -18.64
C ALA A 127 12.15 -0.89 -19.34
N ALA A 128 13.34 -1.16 -18.78
CA ALA A 128 14.25 -2.23 -19.20
C ALA A 128 13.65 -3.65 -19.04
N GLY A 129 12.55 -3.79 -18.27
CA GLY A 129 11.98 -5.09 -17.92
C GLY A 129 12.80 -5.84 -16.87
N GLU A 130 13.60 -5.13 -16.07
CA GLU A 130 14.43 -5.69 -15.00
C GLU A 130 13.85 -5.41 -13.60
N GLY A 131 14.40 -6.10 -12.60
CA GLY A 131 14.20 -5.78 -11.18
C GLY A 131 12.87 -6.25 -10.59
N LEU A 132 12.65 -5.88 -9.33
CA LEU A 132 11.60 -6.42 -8.45
C LEU A 132 10.17 -5.99 -8.84
N LEU A 133 10.01 -5.19 -9.89
CA LEU A 133 8.71 -4.84 -10.48
C LEU A 133 8.25 -5.86 -11.54
N LEU A 134 9.18 -6.62 -12.16
CA LEU A 134 8.85 -7.63 -13.17
C LEU A 134 8.07 -8.81 -12.55
N SER A 135 8.57 -9.37 -11.45
CA SER A 135 7.91 -10.48 -10.74
C SER A 135 6.52 -10.10 -10.21
N GLN A 136 6.31 -8.82 -9.84
CA GLN A 136 4.99 -8.33 -9.45
C GLN A 136 3.99 -8.22 -10.62
N ASP A 137 4.46 -8.12 -11.87
CA ASP A 137 3.62 -8.28 -13.05
C ASP A 137 3.20 -9.74 -13.20
N GLU A 138 4.15 -10.68 -13.23
CA GLU A 138 3.89 -12.13 -13.32
C GLU A 138 2.91 -12.63 -12.23
N ASP A 139 3.17 -12.32 -10.96
CA ASP A 139 2.30 -12.67 -9.82
C ASP A 139 0.86 -12.19 -10.03
N ARG A 140 0.69 -10.93 -10.40
CA ARG A 140 -0.65 -10.33 -10.57
C ARG A 140 -1.37 -10.91 -11.79
N TYR A 141 -0.65 -11.24 -12.86
CA TYR A 141 -1.26 -11.87 -14.03
C TYR A 141 -1.71 -13.29 -13.74
N SER A 142 -0.92 -14.07 -13.00
CA SER A 142 -1.35 -15.40 -12.51
C SER A 142 -2.65 -15.32 -11.70
N GLN A 143 -2.78 -14.30 -10.82
CA GLN A 143 -4.00 -14.07 -10.04
C GLN A 143 -5.19 -13.58 -10.88
N GLN A 144 -4.96 -12.81 -11.95
CA GLN A 144 -6.03 -12.38 -12.86
C GLN A 144 -6.50 -13.52 -13.76
N ALA A 145 -5.58 -14.35 -14.25
CA ALA A 145 -5.90 -15.56 -15.01
C ALA A 145 -6.71 -16.55 -14.15
N ALA A 146 -6.28 -16.80 -12.92
CA ALA A 146 -7.03 -17.63 -11.96
C ALA A 146 -8.47 -17.14 -11.74
N ARG A 147 -8.70 -15.83 -11.59
CA ARG A 147 -10.04 -15.25 -11.43
C ARG A 147 -10.90 -15.32 -12.69
N ARG A 148 -10.35 -15.10 -13.87
CA ARG A 148 -11.08 -15.27 -15.14
C ARG A 148 -11.50 -16.73 -15.32
N ILE A 149 -10.58 -17.66 -15.03
CA ILE A 149 -10.86 -19.11 -15.07
C ILE A 149 -11.92 -19.51 -14.03
N HIS A 150 -11.85 -18.98 -12.80
CA HIS A 150 -12.87 -19.22 -11.78
C HIS A 150 -14.25 -18.74 -12.24
N LYS A 151 -14.37 -17.50 -12.75
CA LYS A 151 -15.63 -16.98 -13.29
C LYS A 151 -16.14 -17.73 -14.51
N THR A 152 -15.27 -18.23 -15.40
CA THR A 152 -15.73 -19.09 -16.49
C THR A 152 -16.18 -20.46 -15.98
N LEU A 153 -15.55 -21.02 -14.94
CA LEU A 153 -16.01 -22.28 -14.32
C LEU A 153 -17.36 -22.10 -13.60
N GLU A 154 -17.58 -20.98 -12.91
CA GLU A 154 -18.89 -20.61 -12.35
C GLU A 154 -19.96 -20.48 -13.45
N ALA A 155 -19.65 -19.80 -14.56
CA ALA A 155 -20.55 -19.65 -15.70
C ALA A 155 -20.82 -20.99 -16.41
N PHE A 156 -19.82 -21.85 -16.60
CA PHE A 156 -19.98 -23.19 -17.15
C PHE A 156 -20.77 -24.12 -16.23
N ALA A 157 -20.66 -23.97 -14.90
CA ALA A 157 -21.49 -24.72 -13.95
C ALA A 157 -22.98 -24.37 -14.06
N GLY A 158 -23.33 -23.16 -14.53
CA GLY A 158 -24.70 -22.79 -14.89
C GLY A 158 -25.15 -23.25 -16.28
N ALA A 159 -24.22 -23.64 -17.17
CA ALA A 159 -24.48 -23.88 -18.59
C ALA A 159 -24.50 -25.39 -18.97
N SER A 160 -25.62 -26.05 -18.68
CA SER A 160 -26.03 -27.37 -19.21
C SER A 160 -25.04 -28.55 -19.07
N ARG A 161 -25.28 -29.42 -18.08
CA ARG A 161 -24.59 -30.71 -17.83
C ARG A 161 -24.25 -31.51 -19.10
N ALA A 162 -25.20 -31.68 -20.01
CA ALA A 162 -25.05 -32.51 -21.21
C ALA A 162 -23.97 -32.02 -22.19
N ALA A 163 -23.74 -30.71 -22.29
CA ALA A 163 -22.70 -30.15 -23.15
C ALA A 163 -21.29 -30.48 -22.63
N ALA A 164 -21.13 -30.57 -21.30
CA ALA A 164 -19.90 -31.02 -20.68
C ALA A 164 -19.66 -32.52 -20.93
N GLU A 165 -20.70 -33.36 -20.85
CA GLU A 165 -20.61 -34.82 -21.08
C GLU A 165 -20.16 -35.15 -22.51
N ALA A 166 -20.75 -34.52 -23.54
CA ALA A 166 -20.32 -34.67 -24.93
C ALA A 166 -18.86 -34.22 -25.13
N SER A 167 -18.47 -33.09 -24.52
CA SER A 167 -17.10 -32.58 -24.56
C SER A 167 -16.10 -33.51 -23.88
N ILE A 168 -16.50 -34.16 -22.78
CA ILE A 168 -15.69 -35.18 -22.07
C ILE A 168 -15.49 -36.41 -22.97
N HIS A 169 -16.54 -36.90 -23.64
CA HIS A 169 -16.43 -38.04 -24.57
C HIS A 169 -15.53 -37.75 -25.78
N ALA A 170 -15.67 -36.58 -26.41
CA ALA A 170 -14.77 -36.16 -27.49
C ALA A 170 -13.32 -36.04 -27.00
N PHE A 171 -13.12 -35.46 -25.82
CA PHE A 171 -11.80 -35.35 -25.20
C PHE A 171 -11.19 -36.72 -24.89
N ILE A 172 -12.01 -37.75 -24.60
CA ILE A 172 -11.61 -39.12 -24.22
C ILE A 172 -10.80 -39.86 -25.30
N GLY A 173 -10.93 -39.53 -26.58
CA GLY A 173 -10.12 -40.15 -27.65
C GLY A 173 -8.61 -39.81 -27.60
N HIS A 174 -8.24 -38.60 -27.17
CA HIS A 174 -6.92 -38.00 -27.45
C HIS A 174 -5.89 -38.06 -26.29
N TRP A 175 -5.89 -39.11 -25.43
CA TRP A 175 -5.03 -39.11 -24.22
C TRP A 175 -3.66 -39.76 -24.33
N LYS A 176 -3.48 -40.71 -25.26
CA LYS A 176 -2.58 -41.86 -25.03
C LYS A 176 -1.11 -41.50 -24.81
N ASP A 177 -0.68 -40.32 -25.26
CA ASP A 177 0.71 -39.97 -25.51
C ASP A 177 1.25 -38.94 -24.49
N GLY A 178 1.05 -39.19 -23.19
CA GLY A 178 1.15 -38.17 -22.13
C GLY A 178 2.49 -37.99 -21.39
N ARG A 179 2.68 -36.78 -20.82
CA ARG A 179 3.53 -36.32 -19.66
C ARG A 179 3.44 -34.77 -19.58
N TRP A 180 3.86 -34.01 -18.56
CA TRP A 180 3.91 -34.17 -17.08
C TRP A 180 2.82 -33.21 -16.48
N ARG A 181 2.34 -33.21 -15.22
CA ARG A 181 2.80 -33.56 -13.85
C ARG A 181 3.59 -32.49 -13.04
N ALA A 182 2.91 -31.41 -12.62
CA ALA A 182 3.26 -30.56 -11.44
C ALA A 182 1.97 -30.04 -10.74
N TRP A 183 1.32 -30.61 -9.71
CA TRP A 183 1.60 -31.59 -8.63
C TRP A 183 1.73 -31.08 -7.17
N ARG A 184 1.47 -29.79 -6.88
CA ARG A 184 1.39 -29.28 -5.48
C ARG A 184 0.06 -28.69 -5.00
N ILE A 185 -0.95 -28.55 -5.88
CA ILE A 185 -2.34 -28.17 -5.50
C ILE A 185 -3.32 -29.35 -5.69
N LEU A 186 -2.90 -30.38 -6.42
CA LEU A 186 -3.72 -31.56 -6.70
C LEU A 186 -4.19 -32.34 -5.46
N PRO A 187 -3.42 -32.56 -4.38
CA PRO A 187 -3.83 -33.46 -3.29
C PRO A 187 -5.19 -33.15 -2.65
N ALA A 188 -5.51 -31.87 -2.39
CA ALA A 188 -6.79 -31.48 -1.80
C ALA A 188 -7.99 -31.71 -2.74
N ILE A 189 -7.80 -31.42 -4.03
CA ILE A 189 -8.81 -31.69 -5.08
C ILE A 189 -8.91 -33.20 -5.36
N TRP A 190 -7.80 -33.93 -5.19
CA TRP A 190 -7.69 -35.37 -5.40
C TRP A 190 -8.34 -36.18 -4.28
N GLN A 191 -8.39 -35.70 -3.03
CA GLN A 191 -9.25 -36.31 -2.01
C GLN A 191 -10.75 -36.10 -2.32
N LEU A 192 -11.13 -34.90 -2.77
CA LEU A 192 -12.52 -34.56 -3.11
C LEU A 192 -13.06 -35.26 -4.37
N ILE A 193 -12.19 -35.64 -5.30
CA ILE A 193 -12.54 -36.40 -6.52
C ILE A 193 -12.18 -37.90 -6.41
N GLY A 194 -11.26 -38.27 -5.51
CA GLY A 194 -10.77 -39.64 -5.35
C GLY A 194 -11.83 -40.63 -4.86
N SER A 195 -12.89 -40.15 -4.23
CA SER A 195 -14.06 -40.94 -3.85
C SER A 195 -14.91 -41.42 -5.04
N SER A 196 -14.74 -40.86 -6.25
CA SER A 196 -15.59 -41.17 -7.40
C SER A 196 -14.95 -42.06 -8.47
N GLY A 197 -13.78 -42.65 -8.21
CA GLY A 197 -13.15 -43.75 -9.00
C GLY A 197 -12.72 -43.44 -10.45
N LEU A 198 -13.15 -42.31 -11.04
CA LEU A 198 -13.01 -42.00 -12.46
C LEU A 198 -11.80 -41.08 -12.71
N GLY A 199 -10.84 -41.52 -13.54
CA GLY A 199 -9.52 -40.90 -13.76
C GLY A 199 -9.48 -39.57 -14.52
N ILE A 200 -10.45 -38.67 -14.29
CA ILE A 200 -10.71 -37.45 -15.08
C ILE A 200 -9.69 -36.32 -14.80
N GLY A 201 -9.13 -36.25 -13.58
CA GLY A 201 -8.32 -35.12 -13.11
C GLY A 201 -7.00 -34.85 -13.88
N SER A 202 -6.51 -35.83 -14.64
CA SER A 202 -5.34 -35.68 -15.50
C SER A 202 -5.59 -34.85 -16.77
N ARG A 203 -6.85 -34.77 -17.20
CA ARG A 203 -7.26 -34.26 -18.52
C ARG A 203 -7.58 -32.78 -18.49
N LEU A 204 -8.38 -32.34 -17.51
CA LEU A 204 -8.63 -30.91 -17.26
C LEU A 204 -7.31 -30.13 -17.07
N ALA A 205 -6.25 -30.79 -16.60
CA ALA A 205 -4.91 -30.23 -16.46
C ALA A 205 -4.13 -29.99 -17.79
N SER A 206 -4.60 -30.44 -18.96
CA SER A 206 -3.99 -30.07 -20.26
C SER A 206 -4.72 -28.89 -20.92
N THR A 207 -6.05 -28.91 -20.96
CA THR A 207 -6.85 -27.77 -21.44
C THR A 207 -6.66 -26.53 -20.56
N TRP A 208 -6.56 -26.70 -19.23
CA TRP A 208 -6.21 -25.60 -18.32
C TRP A 208 -4.80 -25.04 -18.58
N ARG A 209 -3.79 -25.89 -18.89
CA ARG A 209 -2.46 -25.41 -19.27
C ARG A 209 -2.47 -24.59 -20.56
N ILE A 210 -3.24 -25.01 -21.57
CA ILE A 210 -3.34 -24.30 -22.86
C ILE A 210 -4.09 -22.98 -22.68
N TYR A 211 -5.26 -23.00 -22.03
CA TYR A 211 -6.04 -21.78 -21.77
C TYR A 211 -5.27 -20.79 -20.89
N ARG A 212 -4.56 -21.29 -19.88
CA ARG A 212 -3.66 -20.48 -19.05
C ARG A 212 -2.50 -19.91 -19.86
N ALA A 213 -1.80 -20.71 -20.67
CA ALA A 213 -0.71 -20.20 -21.52
C ALA A 213 -1.19 -19.15 -22.54
N ILE A 214 -2.43 -19.23 -23.01
CA ILE A 214 -3.05 -18.21 -23.87
C ILE A 214 -3.39 -16.93 -23.08
N LEU A 215 -3.92 -17.05 -21.86
CA LEU A 215 -4.18 -15.89 -21.00
C LEU A 215 -2.89 -15.21 -20.52
N ASP A 216 -1.94 -15.98 -20.02
CA ASP A 216 -0.67 -15.50 -19.48
C ASP A 216 0.11 -14.80 -20.61
N ARG A 217 0.24 -15.40 -21.82
CA ARG A 217 0.80 -14.69 -23.00
C ARG A 217 0.06 -13.41 -23.37
N ARG A 218 -1.28 -13.39 -23.29
CA ARG A 218 -2.07 -12.18 -23.61
C ARG A 218 -1.83 -11.07 -22.59
N LEU A 219 -1.71 -11.43 -21.32
CA LEU A 219 -1.49 -10.53 -20.18
C LEU A 219 -0.04 -10.03 -20.11
N GLU A 220 0.94 -10.90 -20.34
CA GLU A 220 2.34 -10.56 -20.63
C GLU A 220 2.42 -9.57 -21.80
N SER A 221 1.63 -9.77 -22.87
CA SER A 221 1.58 -8.82 -23.98
C SER A 221 1.03 -7.44 -23.59
N GLU A 222 0.18 -7.33 -22.56
CA GLU A 222 -0.32 -6.04 -22.07
C GLU A 222 0.77 -5.32 -21.26
N ALA A 223 1.50 -6.03 -20.39
CA ALA A 223 2.67 -5.46 -19.70
C ALA A 223 3.77 -5.04 -20.69
N ALA A 224 4.11 -5.93 -21.62
CA ALA A 224 5.15 -5.69 -22.63
C ALA A 224 4.80 -4.50 -23.52
N LYS A 225 3.52 -4.33 -23.92
CA LYS A 225 3.06 -3.13 -24.64
C LYS A 225 3.24 -1.86 -23.81
N ILE A 226 2.90 -1.85 -22.51
CA ILE A 226 3.08 -0.66 -21.68
C ILE A 226 4.58 -0.36 -21.47
N ARG A 227 5.42 -1.38 -21.23
CA ARG A 227 6.88 -1.20 -21.17
C ARG A 227 7.41 -0.64 -22.49
N GLN A 228 6.96 -1.15 -23.63
CA GLN A 228 7.32 -0.63 -24.96
C GLN A 228 6.87 0.83 -25.17
N SER A 229 5.67 1.20 -24.71
CA SER A 229 5.20 2.60 -24.71
C SER A 229 6.07 3.51 -23.83
N LEU A 230 6.48 3.03 -22.65
CA LEU A 230 7.38 3.76 -21.76
C LEU A 230 8.80 3.87 -22.35
N ASN A 231 9.32 2.82 -22.99
CA ASN A 231 10.63 2.83 -23.65
C ASN A 231 10.63 3.82 -24.82
N ALA A 232 9.56 3.88 -25.61
CA ALA A 232 9.41 4.88 -26.66
C ALA A 232 9.35 6.32 -26.11
N ALA A 233 8.63 6.53 -24.99
CA ALA A 233 8.56 7.82 -24.31
C ALA A 233 9.93 8.28 -23.73
N LEU A 234 10.68 7.35 -23.11
CA LEU A 234 12.02 7.63 -22.57
C LEU A 234 13.06 7.84 -23.68
N ALA A 235 12.97 7.09 -24.79
CA ALA A 235 13.81 7.28 -25.96
C ALA A 235 13.61 8.67 -26.62
N GLN A 236 12.38 9.21 -26.63
CA GLN A 236 12.15 10.61 -27.06
C GLN A 236 12.83 11.65 -26.17
N LEU A 237 13.18 11.30 -24.92
CA LEU A 237 13.95 12.15 -24.00
C LEU A 237 15.45 11.83 -24.02
N GLY A 238 15.92 11.05 -25.01
CA GLY A 238 17.32 10.66 -25.16
C GLY A 238 17.81 9.61 -24.15
N VAL A 239 16.90 8.82 -23.56
CA VAL A 239 17.25 7.82 -22.52
C VAL A 239 16.94 6.41 -23.01
N GLN A 240 17.97 5.60 -23.19
CA GLN A 240 17.86 4.15 -23.37
C GLN A 240 17.90 3.47 -21.99
N PRO A 241 16.81 2.83 -21.51
CA PRO A 241 16.73 2.36 -20.12
C PRO A 241 17.81 1.37 -19.71
N ASP A 242 18.09 0.37 -20.54
CA ASP A 242 19.05 -0.71 -20.26
C ASP A 242 20.48 -0.18 -20.13
N GLU A 243 20.88 0.69 -21.06
CA GLU A 243 22.19 1.35 -21.07
C GLU A 243 22.33 2.32 -19.89
N ALA A 244 21.28 3.09 -19.58
CA ALA A 244 21.24 3.99 -18.44
C ALA A 244 21.35 3.24 -17.11
N LEU A 245 20.61 2.14 -16.92
CA LEU A 245 20.71 1.31 -15.72
C LEU A 245 22.10 0.71 -15.53
N LYS A 246 22.71 0.20 -16.61
CA LYS A 246 24.07 -0.34 -16.56
C LYS A 246 25.05 0.73 -16.08
N LYS A 247 25.06 1.90 -16.73
CA LYS A 247 25.92 3.04 -16.35
C LYS A 247 25.64 3.54 -14.93
N ILE A 248 24.38 3.64 -14.50
CA ILE A 248 24.00 4.01 -13.12
C ILE A 248 24.59 3.01 -12.12
N ARG A 249 24.50 1.70 -12.36
CA ARG A 249 25.04 0.66 -11.47
C ARG A 249 26.57 0.72 -11.40
N GLU A 250 27.23 0.81 -12.56
CA GLU A 250 28.68 0.93 -12.67
C GLU A 250 29.20 2.19 -11.94
N ARG A 251 28.51 3.32 -12.11
CA ARG A 251 28.83 4.59 -11.45
C ARG A 251 28.52 4.56 -9.95
N ALA A 252 27.41 3.97 -9.51
CA ALA A 252 27.07 3.85 -8.09
C ALA A 252 28.11 3.02 -7.32
N VAL A 253 28.61 1.91 -7.89
CA VAL A 253 29.71 1.12 -7.31
C VAL A 253 31.04 1.89 -7.32
N GLY A 254 31.26 2.75 -8.31
CA GLY A 254 32.39 3.70 -8.30
C GLY A 254 32.28 4.71 -7.15
N ASN A 255 31.09 5.27 -6.93
CA ASN A 255 30.79 6.23 -5.88
C ASN A 255 30.86 5.62 -4.47
N GLU A 256 30.41 4.37 -4.31
CA GLU A 256 30.56 3.56 -3.09
C GLU A 256 32.04 3.39 -2.71
N ARG A 257 32.89 3.07 -3.68
CA ARG A 257 34.35 2.92 -3.46
C ARG A 257 35.04 4.25 -3.14
N ALA A 258 34.56 5.36 -3.70
CA ALA A 258 35.11 6.69 -3.44
C ALA A 258 34.66 7.26 -2.08
N TYR A 259 33.42 6.98 -1.67
CA TYR A 259 32.78 7.58 -0.48
C TYR A 259 32.06 6.52 0.37
N PRO A 260 32.76 5.51 0.93
CA PRO A 260 32.14 4.36 1.60
C PRO A 260 31.39 4.71 2.90
N GLY A 261 31.65 5.89 3.48
CA GLY A 261 30.91 6.40 4.65
C GLY A 261 29.63 7.19 4.32
N ALA A 262 29.32 7.42 3.04
CA ALA A 262 28.10 8.12 2.64
C ALA A 262 26.90 7.16 2.54
N ALA A 263 25.68 7.68 2.68
CA ALA A 263 24.48 6.85 2.56
C ALA A 263 24.30 6.33 1.13
N ALA A 264 23.94 5.05 0.95
CA ALA A 264 23.87 4.41 -0.37
C ALA A 264 23.01 5.14 -1.40
N LEU A 265 21.93 5.80 -0.96
CA LEU A 265 21.10 6.68 -1.78
C LEU A 265 21.90 7.78 -2.48
N SER A 266 22.89 8.38 -1.81
CA SER A 266 23.71 9.46 -2.37
C SER A 266 24.61 9.00 -3.52
N TRP A 267 25.11 7.76 -3.47
CA TRP A 267 25.86 7.14 -4.57
C TRP A 267 24.98 6.98 -5.81
N TYR A 268 23.72 6.56 -5.63
CA TYR A 268 22.72 6.49 -6.70
C TYR A 268 22.27 7.87 -7.19
N ALA A 269 22.18 8.88 -6.31
CA ALA A 269 21.81 10.24 -6.69
C ALA A 269 22.83 10.86 -7.66
N ASP A 270 24.14 10.80 -7.34
CA ASP A 270 25.21 11.23 -8.26
C ASP A 270 25.23 10.38 -9.55
N ALA A 271 25.07 9.05 -9.42
CA ALA A 271 25.06 8.17 -10.58
C ALA A 271 23.89 8.44 -11.54
N ILE A 272 22.72 8.77 -11.02
CA ILE A 272 21.55 9.18 -11.82
C ILE A 272 21.79 10.56 -12.44
N ALA A 273 22.25 11.54 -11.66
CA ALA A 273 22.52 12.90 -12.12
C ALA A 273 23.59 12.99 -13.22
N SER A 274 24.59 12.11 -13.19
CA SER A 274 25.67 12.04 -14.18
C SER A 274 25.37 11.17 -15.40
N THR A 275 24.34 10.31 -15.36
CA THR A 275 24.03 9.34 -16.43
C THR A 275 22.73 9.63 -17.19
N VAL A 276 21.68 10.10 -16.50
CA VAL A 276 20.35 10.27 -17.09
C VAL A 276 20.26 11.63 -17.81
N SER A 277 19.51 11.70 -18.92
CA SER A 277 19.44 12.93 -19.69
C SER A 277 18.89 14.11 -18.87
N ALA A 278 19.50 15.29 -19.04
CA ALA A 278 19.05 16.52 -18.39
C ALA A 278 17.59 16.89 -18.75
N GLN A 279 17.07 16.42 -19.89
CA GLN A 279 15.66 16.59 -20.26
C GLN A 279 14.71 15.75 -19.40
N LEU A 280 15.04 14.47 -19.16
CA LEU A 280 14.24 13.62 -18.27
C LEU A 280 14.36 14.10 -16.82
N LEU A 281 15.58 14.35 -16.35
CA LEU A 281 15.80 14.85 -14.98
C LEU A 281 15.13 16.20 -14.75
N GLY A 282 15.31 17.18 -15.64
CA GLY A 282 14.68 18.51 -15.50
C GLY A 282 13.16 18.44 -15.41
N ARG A 283 12.52 17.62 -16.25
CA ARG A 283 11.07 17.35 -16.16
C ARG A 283 10.70 16.66 -14.84
N VAL A 284 11.30 15.50 -14.53
CA VAL A 284 10.95 14.72 -13.34
C VAL A 284 11.14 15.56 -12.09
N ASN A 285 12.27 16.26 -11.94
CA ASN A 285 12.57 17.11 -10.78
C ASN A 285 11.50 18.18 -10.57
N THR A 286 11.22 18.98 -11.62
CA THR A 286 10.26 20.09 -11.54
C THR A 286 8.83 19.61 -11.26
N TRP A 287 8.41 18.49 -11.86
CA TRP A 287 7.08 17.93 -11.63
C TRP A 287 6.96 17.18 -10.31
N PHE A 288 8.04 16.56 -9.83
CA PHE A 288 8.06 15.82 -8.56
C PHE A 288 7.80 16.73 -7.36
N ASP A 289 8.49 17.88 -7.28
CA ASP A 289 8.34 18.79 -6.13
C ASP A 289 6.92 19.38 -6.08
N ASN A 290 6.38 19.77 -7.24
CA ASN A 290 5.00 20.20 -7.40
C ASN A 290 3.97 19.09 -7.07
N VAL A 291 4.30 17.83 -7.34
CA VAL A 291 3.48 16.67 -6.93
C VAL A 291 3.55 16.46 -5.42
N ILE A 292 4.73 16.48 -4.80
CA ILE A 292 4.89 16.27 -3.35
C ILE A 292 4.21 17.39 -2.54
N ALA A 293 4.33 18.65 -2.98
CA ALA A 293 3.60 19.78 -2.39
C ALA A 293 2.08 19.54 -2.43
N ARG A 294 1.51 19.29 -3.62
CA ARG A 294 0.08 18.98 -3.78
C ARG A 294 -0.37 17.76 -2.97
N VAL A 295 0.48 16.74 -2.82
CA VAL A 295 0.18 15.56 -1.99
C VAL A 295 0.13 15.93 -0.51
N ALA A 296 1.02 16.79 -0.03
CA ALA A 296 1.01 17.30 1.34
C ALA A 296 -0.23 18.17 1.61
N ASP A 297 -0.61 19.06 0.69
CA ASP A 297 -1.79 19.92 0.80
C ASP A 297 -3.09 19.10 0.89
N ASN A 298 -3.29 18.17 -0.05
CA ASN A 298 -4.47 17.31 -0.07
C ASN A 298 -4.53 16.39 1.16
N PHE A 299 -3.39 15.85 1.60
CA PHE A 299 -3.31 15.08 2.84
C PHE A 299 -3.61 15.93 4.08
N SER A 300 -3.13 17.18 4.14
CA SER A 300 -3.44 18.13 5.22
C SER A 300 -4.93 18.46 5.27
N LEU A 301 -5.57 18.63 4.11
CA LEU A 301 -7.00 18.90 3.99
C LEU A 301 -7.83 17.68 4.43
N GLU A 302 -7.50 16.47 3.94
CA GLU A 302 -8.18 15.24 4.39
C GLU A 302 -7.98 15.00 5.90
N ALA A 303 -6.77 15.24 6.44
CA ALA A 303 -6.51 15.14 7.87
C ALA A 303 -7.38 16.11 8.69
N LYS A 304 -7.50 17.37 8.27
CA LYS A 304 -8.37 18.37 8.94
C LYS A 304 -9.83 17.95 8.94
N ILE A 305 -10.34 17.39 7.83
CA ILE A 305 -11.70 16.86 7.75
C ILE A 305 -11.89 15.69 8.74
N TRP A 306 -10.94 14.75 8.79
CA TRP A 306 -11.04 13.61 9.72
C TRP A 306 -10.90 14.02 11.18
N SER A 307 -10.08 15.01 11.53
CA SER A 307 -10.02 15.56 12.89
C SER A 307 -11.31 16.28 13.29
N ALA A 308 -11.91 17.08 12.40
CA ALA A 308 -13.19 17.72 12.66
C ALA A 308 -14.32 16.69 12.84
N ALA A 309 -14.35 15.66 11.99
CA ALA A 309 -15.31 14.55 12.12
C ALA A 309 -15.09 13.75 13.41
N ALA A 310 -13.85 13.42 13.76
CA ALA A 310 -13.51 12.70 14.99
C ALA A 310 -13.90 13.50 16.24
N ALA A 311 -13.60 14.80 16.28
CA ALA A 311 -14.00 15.69 17.37
C ALA A 311 -15.53 15.77 17.51
N LEU A 312 -16.26 15.94 16.40
CA LEU A 312 -17.72 15.95 16.41
C LEU A 312 -18.30 14.63 16.93
N ILE A 313 -17.79 13.49 16.47
CA ILE A 313 -18.20 12.16 16.94
C ILE A 313 -17.93 12.00 18.43
N ILE A 314 -16.76 12.43 18.92
CA ILE A 314 -16.39 12.33 20.35
C ILE A 314 -17.30 13.22 21.21
N VAL A 315 -17.55 14.47 20.81
CA VAL A 315 -18.47 15.38 21.54
C VAL A 315 -19.89 14.79 21.63
N LEU A 316 -20.41 14.25 20.52
CA LEU A 316 -21.74 13.63 20.49
C LEU A 316 -21.80 12.29 21.27
N SER A 317 -20.71 11.52 21.29
CA SER A 317 -20.66 10.20 21.94
C SER A 317 -20.47 10.29 23.45
N VAL A 318 -19.62 11.22 23.91
CA VAL A 318 -19.30 11.39 25.34
C VAL A 318 -20.36 12.24 26.06
N GLN A 319 -21.17 13.00 25.32
CA GLN A 319 -22.24 13.87 25.86
C GLN A 319 -21.73 14.77 27.00
N LEU A 320 -20.64 15.48 26.73
CA LEU A 320 -20.00 16.40 27.68
C LEU A 320 -20.88 17.62 27.97
N ASP A 321 -21.91 17.43 28.78
CA ASP A 321 -22.59 18.53 29.48
C ASP A 321 -21.58 19.16 30.45
N SER A 322 -20.93 20.22 29.99
CA SER A 322 -19.93 20.98 30.74
C SER A 322 -20.52 21.66 31.97
N LEU A 323 -21.84 21.92 32.00
CA LEU A 323 -22.53 22.47 33.17
C LEU A 323 -22.80 21.38 34.21
N ALA A 324 -23.16 20.16 33.79
CA ALA A 324 -23.26 19.01 34.69
C ALA A 324 -21.89 18.59 35.24
N LEU A 325 -20.83 18.60 34.42
CA LEU A 325 -19.46 18.34 34.86
C LEU A 325 -18.96 19.41 35.84
N LEU A 326 -19.20 20.70 35.56
CA LEU A 326 -18.85 21.80 36.47
C LEU A 326 -19.58 21.65 37.81
N ARG A 327 -20.91 21.40 37.78
CA ARG A 327 -21.70 21.15 38.99
C ARG A 327 -21.23 19.93 39.78
N ARG A 328 -20.83 18.85 39.10
CA ARG A 328 -20.30 17.64 39.75
C ARG A 328 -18.93 17.87 40.37
N LEU A 329 -18.02 18.56 39.67
CA LEU A 329 -16.72 18.99 40.21
C LEU A 329 -16.87 19.99 41.37
N GLU A 330 -17.95 20.77 41.41
CA GLU A 330 -18.29 21.66 42.51
C GLU A 330 -18.88 20.92 43.74
N THR A 331 -19.62 19.83 43.53
CA THR A 331 -20.39 19.14 44.58
C THR A 331 -19.71 17.89 45.16
N ASP A 332 -18.85 17.21 44.41
CA ASP A 332 -18.36 15.85 44.74
C ASP A 332 -16.91 15.89 45.26
N ASP A 333 -16.74 16.18 46.55
CA ASP A 333 -15.41 16.28 47.20
C ASP A 333 -14.56 15.00 47.08
N LYS A 334 -15.21 13.83 46.93
CA LYS A 334 -14.51 12.56 46.69
C LYS A 334 -13.79 12.54 45.34
N LEU A 335 -14.34 13.20 44.32
CA LEU A 335 -13.69 13.27 43.01
C LEU A 335 -12.44 14.16 43.05
N ARG A 336 -12.45 15.23 43.87
CA ARG A 336 -11.25 16.04 44.11
C ARG A 336 -10.16 15.24 44.83
N ALA A 337 -10.52 14.49 45.87
CA ALA A 337 -9.57 13.65 46.60
C ALA A 337 -8.84 12.66 45.68
N LEU A 338 -9.58 11.94 44.82
CA LEU A 338 -9.01 10.98 43.86
C LEU A 338 -8.12 11.65 42.79
N LEU A 339 -8.50 12.82 42.28
CA LEU A 339 -7.68 13.57 41.31
C LEU A 339 -6.40 14.14 41.93
N VAL A 340 -6.45 14.58 43.19
CA VAL A 340 -5.26 15.04 43.94
C VAL A 340 -4.34 13.85 44.26
N GLU A 341 -4.89 12.69 44.60
CA GLU A 341 -4.12 11.47 44.85
C GLU A 341 -3.37 10.99 43.58
N GLU A 342 -4.06 10.89 42.44
CA GLU A 342 -3.47 10.54 41.15
C GLU A 342 -2.37 11.54 40.73
N ALA A 343 -2.62 12.85 40.89
CA ALA A 343 -1.61 13.88 40.60
C ALA A 343 -0.37 13.77 41.51
N GLN A 344 -0.54 13.43 42.79
CA GLN A 344 0.59 13.16 43.70
C GLN A 344 1.35 11.89 43.33
N GLN A 345 0.68 10.85 42.84
CA GLN A 345 1.34 9.63 42.37
C GLN A 345 2.17 9.91 41.11
N GLN A 346 1.64 10.66 40.14
CA GLN A 346 2.42 11.06 38.96
C GLN A 346 3.61 11.97 39.32
N SER A 347 3.45 12.95 40.22
CA SER A 347 4.55 13.81 40.67
C SER A 347 5.71 13.00 41.27
N LYS A 348 5.40 12.02 42.14
CA LYS A 348 6.41 11.12 42.73
C LYS A 348 7.08 10.23 41.69
N ALA A 349 6.34 9.74 40.70
CA ALA A 349 6.89 8.96 39.60
C ALA A 349 7.88 9.78 38.74
N TYR A 350 7.61 11.08 38.52
CA TYR A 350 8.55 11.98 37.86
C TYR A 350 9.78 12.27 38.73
N GLU A 351 9.62 12.56 40.02
CA GLU A 351 10.75 12.77 40.96
C GLU A 351 11.65 11.53 41.06
N GLU A 352 11.08 10.33 41.14
CA GLU A 352 11.83 9.08 41.11
C GLU A 352 12.56 8.87 39.78
N ALA A 353 11.95 9.20 38.65
CA ALA A 353 12.57 9.08 37.33
C ALA A 353 13.73 10.08 37.17
N GLU A 354 13.55 11.33 37.62
CA GLU A 354 14.61 12.36 37.61
C GLU A 354 15.76 11.98 38.54
N LYS A 355 15.47 11.42 39.73
CA LYS A 355 16.49 10.93 40.65
C LYS A 355 17.28 9.77 40.04
N LYS A 356 16.61 8.77 39.46
CA LYS A 356 17.25 7.64 38.75
C LYS A 356 18.08 8.10 37.54
N LEU A 357 17.68 9.19 36.88
CA LEU A 357 18.44 9.80 35.79
C LEU A 357 19.74 10.47 36.31
N LYS A 358 19.68 11.14 37.46
CA LYS A 358 20.85 11.78 38.11
C LYS A 358 21.79 10.78 38.80
N GLU A 359 21.29 9.61 39.20
CA GLU A 359 22.09 8.51 39.72
C GLU A 359 22.74 7.65 38.61
N ALA A 360 22.45 7.97 37.34
CA ALA A 360 23.00 7.30 36.14
C ALA A 360 23.91 8.23 35.29
N GLN A 361 24.37 9.35 35.87
CA GLN A 361 25.28 10.35 35.27
C GLN A 361 26.55 10.50 36.12
#